data_AF-A0A522FTX6-F1
#
_entry.id   AF-A0A522FTX6-F1
#
_cell.length_a   1.000
_cell.length_b   1.000
_cell.length_c   1.000
_cell.angle_alpha   90.00
_cell.angle_beta   90.00
_cell.angle_gamma   90.00
#
_symmetry.space_group_name_H-M   'P 1'
#
loop_
_entity.id
_entity.type
_entity.pdbx_description
1 polymer ?
#
loop_
_entity_poly.entity_id
_entity_poly.type
_entity_poly.pdbx_seq_one_letter_code
_entity_poly.pdbx_strand_id
1 'polypeptide(L)'
;MGLVDIFKLKHIILQYQEKIRRWVSYIEFYDFIKYYKQISIFYTEFFNIIFGNQYLNLKSFKRSILFSLLSLVITELFFYICLNEKYIEEVRYINLYYGEFNYISSLILGILIANFISLNETRYIIKISQNKNILILILLLIIDVILTSIIYYVFAFGYMAYYVNSLDILFSIRGIEEISKTFVEFNLATPLLYSTFITSIIYYLFFTTSLLISIINTIQALIKKSLLILLNLKSKWFKIIIILFMILAIISTIYGLFF
;
A
#
# COMPACT_ATOMS: atom_id res chain seq x y z
N MET A 1 48.88 16.89 -17.59
CA MET A 1 47.91 16.82 -16.48
C MET A 1 48.70 16.72 -15.20
N GLY A 2 48.83 17.85 -14.51
CA GLY A 2 49.90 18.09 -13.53
C GLY A 2 49.45 17.84 -12.10
N LEU A 3 50.42 17.72 -11.19
CA LEU A 3 50.23 17.59 -9.73
C LEU A 3 49.18 18.54 -9.13
N VAL A 4 48.95 19.70 -9.77
CA VAL A 4 47.89 20.68 -9.44
C VAL A 4 46.48 20.09 -9.46
N ASP A 5 46.19 19.16 -10.36
CA ASP A 5 44.88 18.51 -10.48
C ASP A 5 44.63 17.54 -9.32
N ILE A 6 45.68 16.89 -8.80
CA ILE A 6 45.61 15.97 -7.66
C ILE A 6 45.31 16.73 -6.37
N PHE A 7 45.92 17.90 -6.16
CA PHE A 7 45.63 18.74 -4.98
C PHE A 7 44.22 19.30 -5.00
N LYS A 8 43.71 19.73 -6.18
CA LYS A 8 42.31 20.15 -6.33
C LYS A 8 41.35 19.00 -6.05
N LEU A 9 41.62 17.80 -6.57
CA LEU A 9 40.79 16.61 -6.32
C LEU A 9 40.77 16.26 -4.83
N LYS A 10 41.92 16.27 -4.15
CA LYS A 10 42.05 16.00 -2.71
C LYS A 10 41.26 17.02 -1.87
N HIS A 11 41.30 18.30 -2.24
CA HIS A 11 40.54 19.34 -1.56
C HIS A 11 39.03 19.18 -1.75
N ILE A 12 38.57 18.80 -2.94
CA ILE A 12 37.16 18.52 -3.23
C ILE A 12 36.68 17.30 -2.41
N ILE A 13 37.48 16.24 -2.36
CA ILE A 13 37.17 15.03 -1.57
C ILE A 13 37.06 15.37 -0.08
N LEU A 14 38.00 16.16 0.48
CA LEU A 14 37.95 16.57 1.88
C LEU A 14 36.72 17.45 2.19
N GLN A 15 36.34 18.35 1.29
CA GLN A 15 35.10 19.15 1.44
C GLN A 15 33.84 18.28 1.37
N TYR A 16 33.81 17.27 0.49
CA TYR A 16 32.70 16.32 0.43
C TYR A 16 32.64 15.43 1.68
N GLN A 17 33.78 14.98 2.19
CA GLN A 17 33.85 14.21 3.43
C GLN A 17 33.37 15.02 4.64
N GLU A 18 33.71 16.31 4.74
CA GLU A 18 33.16 17.19 5.77
C GLU A 18 31.66 17.43 5.61
N LYS A 19 31.17 17.63 4.38
CA LYS A 19 29.72 17.78 4.11
C LYS A 19 28.95 16.52 4.48
N ILE A 20 29.46 15.35 4.11
CA ILE A 20 28.85 14.06 4.48
C ILE A 20 28.93 13.84 5.98
N ARG A 21 30.06 14.13 6.63
CA ARG A 21 30.21 14.02 8.09
C ARG A 21 29.24 14.97 8.83
N ARG A 22 29.05 16.20 8.33
CA ARG A 22 28.05 17.14 8.85
C ARG A 22 26.63 16.66 8.60
N TRP A 23 26.33 16.18 7.40
CA TRP A 23 25.02 15.60 7.05
C TRP A 23 24.69 14.41 7.96
N VAL A 24 25.64 13.48 8.14
CA VAL A 24 25.53 12.34 9.04
C VAL A 24 25.44 12.77 10.51
N SER A 25 26.09 13.86 10.93
CA SER A 25 25.96 14.38 12.29
C SER A 25 24.63 15.13 12.52
N TYR A 26 24.05 15.73 11.47
CA TYR A 26 22.71 16.35 11.49
C TYR A 26 21.57 15.34 11.41
N ILE A 27 21.85 14.09 11.05
CA ILE A 27 20.99 12.95 11.38
C ILE A 27 21.16 12.69 12.89
N GLU A 28 20.64 13.63 13.69
CA GLU A 28 20.16 13.34 15.03
C GLU A 28 19.05 12.29 14.89
N PHE A 29 18.88 11.46 15.92
CA PHE A 29 17.83 10.44 15.98
C PHE A 29 16.46 11.12 15.82
N TYR A 30 15.95 11.19 14.59
CA TYR A 30 14.74 11.95 14.30
C TYR A 30 13.51 11.03 14.35
N ASP A 31 12.61 11.42 15.26
CA ASP A 31 11.25 10.94 15.49
C ASP A 31 10.66 10.15 14.32
N PHE A 32 10.35 8.88 14.56
CA PHE A 32 9.45 8.07 13.72
C PHE A 32 8.23 8.90 13.29
N ILE A 33 7.68 9.69 14.21
CA ILE A 33 6.53 10.58 14.01
C ILE A 33 6.79 11.64 12.93
N LYS A 34 8.01 12.21 12.83
CA LYS A 34 8.36 13.25 11.86
C LYS A 34 8.46 12.69 10.43
N TYR A 35 9.10 11.52 10.26
CA TYR A 35 9.16 10.84 8.96
C TYR A 35 7.80 10.32 8.53
N TYR A 36 7.08 9.74 9.48
CA TYR A 36 5.72 9.31 9.26
C TYR A 36 4.83 10.44 8.75
N LYS A 37 4.90 11.62 9.39
CA LYS A 37 4.19 12.81 8.95
C LYS A 37 4.55 13.20 7.52
N GLN A 38 5.83 13.17 7.15
CA GLN A 38 6.27 13.48 5.78
C GLN A 38 5.74 12.47 4.74
N ILE A 39 5.79 11.17 5.04
CA ILE A 39 5.27 10.12 4.17
C ILE A 39 3.75 10.25 4.05
N SER A 40 3.06 10.53 5.15
CA SER A 40 1.60 10.72 5.15
C SER A 40 1.19 11.94 4.33
N ILE A 41 1.93 13.05 4.41
CA ILE A 41 1.73 14.22 3.54
C ILE A 41 1.93 13.83 2.08
N PHE A 42 3.03 13.13 1.76
CA PHE A 42 3.31 12.67 0.39
C PHE A 42 2.18 11.78 -0.16
N TYR A 43 1.72 10.78 0.60
CA TYR A 43 0.62 9.91 0.18
C TYR A 43 -0.71 10.66 0.09
N THR A 44 -0.96 11.63 0.97
CA THR A 44 -2.14 12.51 0.89
C THR A 44 -2.10 13.35 -0.39
N GLU A 45 -0.95 13.94 -0.72
CA GLU A 45 -0.75 14.70 -1.96
C GLU A 45 -0.86 13.83 -3.21
N PHE A 46 -0.28 12.63 -3.18
CA PHE A 46 -0.42 11.65 -4.25
C PHE A 46 -1.89 11.26 -4.48
N PHE A 47 -2.64 10.95 -3.40
CA PHE A 47 -4.08 10.72 -3.47
C PHE A 47 -4.83 11.92 -4.05
N ASN A 48 -4.48 13.12 -3.61
CA ASN A 48 -5.07 14.37 -4.06
C ASN A 48 -4.79 14.64 -5.56
N ILE A 49 -3.62 14.26 -6.07
CA ILE A 49 -3.28 14.37 -7.50
C ILE A 49 -4.16 13.42 -8.32
N ILE A 50 -4.25 12.15 -7.89
CA ILE A 50 -4.98 11.11 -8.62
C ILE A 50 -6.49 11.36 -8.55
N PHE A 51 -7.04 11.61 -7.36
CA PHE A 51 -8.49 11.64 -7.12
C PHE A 51 -9.05 13.03 -6.84
N GLY A 52 -8.21 14.06 -6.72
CA GLY A 52 -8.61 15.44 -6.48
C GLY A 52 -8.65 15.85 -5.00
N ASN A 53 -8.46 17.15 -4.74
CA ASN A 53 -8.30 17.68 -3.39
C ASN A 53 -9.61 17.76 -2.57
N GLN A 54 -10.78 17.60 -3.19
CA GLN A 54 -12.08 17.66 -2.51
C GLN A 54 -12.66 16.25 -2.36
N TYR A 55 -13.31 15.96 -1.23
CA TYR A 55 -13.92 14.65 -0.97
C TYR A 55 -15.18 14.42 -1.83
N LEU A 56 -16.01 15.45 -1.93
CA LEU A 56 -17.28 15.41 -2.66
C LEU A 56 -17.26 16.46 -3.78
N ASN A 57 -16.57 16.14 -4.88
CA ASN A 57 -16.63 16.93 -6.10
C ASN A 57 -16.88 15.98 -7.28
N LEU A 58 -17.70 16.43 -8.24
CA LEU A 58 -17.96 15.73 -9.49
C LEU A 58 -16.68 15.35 -10.24
N LYS A 59 -15.64 16.19 -10.21
CA LYS A 59 -14.33 15.87 -10.81
C LYS A 59 -13.67 14.67 -10.11
N SER A 60 -13.73 14.62 -8.78
CA SER A 60 -13.19 13.52 -7.98
C SER A 60 -13.97 12.23 -8.19
N PHE A 61 -15.30 12.33 -8.24
CA PHE A 61 -16.19 11.21 -8.55
C PHE A 61 -15.93 10.63 -9.96
N LYS A 62 -15.73 11.47 -10.98
CA LYS A 62 -15.38 10.99 -12.33
C LYS A 62 -14.04 10.23 -12.36
N ARG A 63 -13.04 10.72 -11.62
CA ARG A 63 -11.72 10.08 -11.54
C ARG A 63 -11.77 8.77 -10.76
N SER A 64 -12.52 8.70 -9.67
CA SER A 64 -12.73 7.46 -8.93
C SER A 64 -13.46 6.42 -9.77
N ILE A 65 -14.44 6.84 -10.57
CA ILE A 65 -15.13 5.95 -11.52
C ILE A 65 -14.12 5.37 -12.51
N LEU A 66 -13.32 6.22 -13.16
CA LEU A 66 -12.32 5.77 -14.14
C LEU A 66 -11.35 4.75 -13.52
N PHE A 67 -10.85 5.05 -12.32
CA PHE A 67 -9.93 4.16 -11.62
C PHE A 67 -10.60 2.84 -11.21
N SER A 68 -11.87 2.89 -10.79
CA SER A 68 -12.67 1.72 -10.42
C SER A 68 -12.97 0.81 -11.60
N LEU A 69 -13.26 1.39 -12.77
CA LEU A 69 -13.42 0.63 -14.02
C LEU A 69 -12.10 -0.03 -14.42
N LEU A 70 -10.99 0.70 -14.32
CA LEU A 70 -9.68 0.16 -14.64
C LEU A 70 -9.27 -0.95 -13.68
N SER A 71 -9.52 -0.79 -12.37
CA SER A 71 -9.27 -1.82 -11.38
C SER A 71 -10.11 -3.06 -11.62
N LEU A 72 -11.40 -2.88 -11.95
CA LEU A 72 -12.32 -3.97 -12.30
C LEU A 72 -11.79 -4.77 -13.51
N VAL A 73 -11.39 -4.07 -14.58
CA VAL A 73 -10.83 -4.72 -15.79
C VAL A 73 -9.57 -5.49 -15.45
N ILE A 74 -8.67 -4.93 -14.64
CA ILE A 74 -7.45 -5.63 -14.22
C ILE A 74 -7.79 -6.86 -13.38
N THR A 75 -8.71 -6.77 -12.42
CA THR A 75 -9.12 -7.92 -11.61
C THR A 75 -9.80 -8.98 -12.45
N GLU A 76 -10.69 -8.62 -13.37
CA GLU A 76 -11.34 -9.57 -14.27
C GLU A 76 -10.33 -10.27 -15.18
N LEU A 77 -9.38 -9.53 -15.78
CA LEU A 77 -8.32 -10.12 -16.59
C LEU A 77 -7.44 -11.05 -15.77
N PHE A 78 -7.08 -10.65 -14.54
CA PHE A 78 -6.30 -11.50 -13.64
C PHE A 78 -7.07 -12.79 -13.31
N PHE A 79 -8.35 -12.69 -12.98
CA PHE A 79 -9.18 -13.86 -12.70
C PHE A 79 -9.34 -14.75 -13.94
N TYR A 80 -9.56 -14.17 -15.11
CA TYR A 80 -9.67 -14.90 -16.37
C TYR A 80 -8.38 -15.64 -16.75
N ILE A 81 -7.20 -15.04 -16.48
CA ILE A 81 -5.89 -15.64 -16.82
C ILE A 81 -5.43 -16.64 -15.75
N CYS A 82 -5.66 -16.33 -14.48
CA CYS A 82 -5.08 -17.07 -13.36
C CYS A 82 -6.02 -18.09 -12.71
N LEU A 83 -7.34 -17.98 -12.92
CA LEU A 83 -8.31 -18.91 -12.34
C LEU A 83 -8.91 -19.87 -13.36
N ASN A 84 -9.25 -21.02 -12.79
CA ASN A 84 -9.61 -22.28 -13.42
C ASN A 84 -10.89 -22.18 -14.27
N GLU A 85 -11.07 -23.11 -15.22
CA GLU A 85 -12.20 -23.17 -16.18
C GLU A 85 -13.58 -22.98 -15.52
N LYS A 86 -13.74 -23.36 -14.25
CA LYS A 86 -14.94 -23.14 -13.43
C LYS A 86 -15.42 -21.69 -13.38
N TYR A 87 -14.51 -20.71 -13.26
CA TYR A 87 -14.91 -19.29 -13.22
C TYR A 87 -15.54 -18.87 -14.56
N ILE A 88 -14.96 -19.34 -15.67
CA ILE A 88 -15.44 -19.05 -17.03
C ILE A 88 -16.81 -19.71 -17.27
N GLU A 89 -17.02 -20.93 -16.77
CA GLU A 89 -18.31 -21.64 -16.87
C GLU A 89 -19.41 -20.95 -16.05
N GLU A 90 -19.11 -20.51 -14.82
CA GLU A 90 -20.07 -19.80 -13.96
C GLU A 90 -20.50 -18.45 -14.55
N VAL A 91 -19.56 -17.66 -15.09
CA VAL A 91 -19.86 -16.39 -15.78
C VAL A 91 -20.75 -16.64 -17.01
N ARG A 92 -20.47 -17.69 -17.80
CA ARG A 92 -21.29 -18.06 -18.96
C ARG A 92 -22.71 -18.46 -18.58
N TYR A 93 -22.87 -19.23 -17.50
CA TYR A 93 -24.19 -19.66 -17.02
C TYR A 93 -25.08 -18.47 -16.67
N ILE A 94 -24.54 -17.46 -15.97
CA ILE A 94 -25.30 -16.27 -15.58
C ILE A 94 -25.66 -15.41 -16.79
N ASN A 95 -24.73 -15.22 -17.73
CA ASN A 95 -24.98 -14.45 -18.95
C ASN A 95 -26.14 -15.02 -19.78
N LEU A 96 -26.28 -16.35 -19.81
CA LEU A 96 -27.35 -17.05 -20.54
C LEU A 96 -28.74 -16.86 -19.93
N TYR A 97 -28.85 -16.80 -18.59
CA TYR A 97 -30.15 -16.76 -17.92
C TYR A 97 -30.71 -15.35 -17.72
N TYR A 98 -29.84 -14.34 -17.55
CA TYR A 98 -30.27 -13.02 -17.04
C TYR A 98 -30.05 -11.87 -18.02
N GLY A 99 -29.42 -12.15 -19.16
CA GLY A 99 -29.08 -11.15 -20.17
C GLY A 99 -27.87 -10.32 -19.74
N GLU A 100 -26.83 -10.31 -20.58
CA GLU A 100 -25.52 -9.71 -20.30
C GLU A 100 -25.62 -8.24 -19.83
N PHE A 101 -26.56 -7.47 -20.37
CA PHE A 101 -26.64 -6.04 -20.12
C PHE A 101 -27.12 -5.66 -18.71
N ASN A 102 -28.14 -6.34 -18.16
CA ASN A 102 -28.71 -5.99 -16.85
C ASN A 102 -27.80 -6.44 -15.69
N TYR A 103 -27.17 -7.60 -15.85
CA TYR A 103 -26.20 -8.12 -14.89
C TYR A 103 -24.95 -7.22 -14.81
N ILE A 104 -24.34 -6.94 -15.97
CA ILE A 104 -23.11 -6.13 -16.02
C ILE A 104 -23.37 -4.69 -15.55
N SER A 105 -24.49 -4.07 -15.93
CA SER A 105 -24.78 -2.68 -15.56
C SER A 105 -25.04 -2.49 -14.05
N SER A 106 -25.80 -3.39 -13.42
CA SER A 106 -26.09 -3.31 -11.98
C SER A 106 -24.85 -3.63 -11.12
N LEU A 107 -24.04 -4.58 -11.56
CA LEU A 107 -22.77 -4.95 -10.94
C LEU A 107 -21.74 -3.80 -11.04
N ILE A 108 -21.60 -3.18 -12.22
CA ILE A 108 -20.75 -2.00 -12.40
C ILE A 108 -21.21 -0.86 -11.48
N LEU A 109 -22.51 -0.54 -11.47
CA LEU A 109 -23.01 0.57 -10.64
C LEU A 109 -22.76 0.35 -9.14
N GLY A 110 -22.97 -0.87 -8.63
CA GLY A 110 -22.68 -1.20 -7.24
C GLY A 110 -21.21 -1.00 -6.88
N ILE A 111 -20.29 -1.44 -7.74
CA ILE A 111 -18.84 -1.33 -7.54
C ILE A 111 -18.36 0.11 -7.61
N LEU A 112 -18.87 0.88 -8.56
CA LEU A 112 -18.48 2.29 -8.70
C LEU A 112 -18.80 3.08 -7.42
N ILE A 113 -19.93 2.78 -6.79
CA ILE A 113 -20.32 3.41 -5.52
C ILE A 113 -19.48 2.86 -4.36
N ALA A 114 -19.35 1.53 -4.26
CA ALA A 114 -18.54 0.88 -3.22
C ALA A 114 -17.10 1.40 -3.22
N ASN A 115 -16.45 1.44 -4.38
CA ASN A 115 -15.08 1.91 -4.54
C ASN A 115 -14.96 3.40 -4.27
N PHE A 116 -15.95 4.22 -4.63
CA PHE A 116 -15.92 5.64 -4.29
C PHE A 116 -16.02 5.88 -2.78
N ILE A 117 -16.86 5.11 -2.07
CA ILE A 117 -16.97 5.20 -0.61
C ILE A 117 -15.67 4.71 0.04
N SER A 118 -15.17 3.54 -0.37
CA SER A 118 -13.92 2.96 0.12
C SER A 118 -12.75 3.91 -0.08
N LEU A 119 -12.65 4.54 -1.26
CA LEU A 119 -11.62 5.52 -1.55
C LEU A 119 -11.65 6.74 -0.62
N ASN A 120 -12.83 7.28 -0.35
CA ASN A 120 -12.98 8.42 0.56
C ASN A 120 -12.65 8.06 2.00
N GLU A 121 -12.99 6.83 2.39
CA GLU A 121 -12.66 6.25 3.69
C GLU A 121 -11.14 6.09 3.85
N THR A 122 -10.46 5.44 2.91
CA THR A 122 -9.00 5.28 2.92
C THR A 122 -8.28 6.63 2.99
N ARG A 123 -8.76 7.62 2.22
CA ARG A 123 -8.22 8.99 2.25
C ARG A 123 -8.41 9.66 3.60
N TYR A 124 -9.54 9.45 4.25
CA TYR A 124 -9.80 9.97 5.58
C TYR A 124 -8.86 9.32 6.62
N ILE A 125 -8.65 8.01 6.52
CA ILE A 125 -7.72 7.28 7.38
C ILE A 125 -6.29 7.79 7.24
N ILE A 126 -5.78 7.96 6.01
CA ILE A 126 -4.44 8.54 5.77
C ILE A 126 -4.31 9.93 6.38
N LYS A 127 -5.37 10.75 6.30
CA LYS A 127 -5.35 12.10 6.88
C LYS A 127 -5.29 12.08 8.41
N ILE A 128 -6.08 11.21 9.06
CA ILE A 128 -6.04 11.05 10.53
C ILE A 128 -4.69 10.55 10.98
N SER A 129 -4.07 9.69 10.17
CA SER A 129 -2.87 8.98 10.55
C SER A 129 -1.67 9.92 10.74
N GLN A 130 -1.61 11.06 10.01
CA GLN A 130 -0.50 12.04 9.93
C GLN A 130 0.29 12.35 11.21
N ASN A 131 -0.34 12.30 12.40
CA ASN A 131 0.32 12.59 13.68
C ASN A 131 0.07 11.51 14.75
N LYS A 132 -0.15 10.27 14.34
CA LYS A 132 -0.48 9.17 15.26
C LYS A 132 0.72 8.26 15.50
N ASN A 133 0.72 7.59 16.66
CA ASN A 133 1.74 6.61 17.01
C ASN A 133 1.48 5.26 16.29
N ILE A 134 2.49 4.40 16.26
CA ILE A 134 2.45 3.10 15.57
C ILE A 134 1.24 2.22 15.96
N LEU A 135 0.85 2.22 17.24
CA LEU A 135 -0.29 1.44 17.73
C LEU A 135 -1.61 1.94 17.13
N ILE A 136 -1.82 3.25 17.06
CA ILE A 136 -3.01 3.83 16.42
C ILE A 136 -2.99 3.54 14.92
N LEU A 137 -1.84 3.47 14.26
CA LEU A 137 -1.76 3.12 12.84
C LEU A 137 -2.19 1.68 12.57
N ILE A 138 -1.78 0.75 13.43
CA ILE A 138 -2.22 -0.65 13.36
C ILE A 138 -3.74 -0.72 13.58
N LEU A 139 -4.27 0.01 14.58
CA LEU A 139 -5.72 0.09 14.80
C LEU A 139 -6.46 0.66 13.60
N LEU A 140 -5.93 1.73 12.98
CA LEU A 140 -6.49 2.31 11.77
C LEU A 140 -6.47 1.34 10.58
N LEU A 141 -5.43 0.49 10.47
CA LEU A 141 -5.39 -0.57 9.46
C LEU A 141 -6.45 -1.64 9.68
N ILE A 142 -6.67 -2.04 10.94
CA ILE A 142 -7.76 -2.97 11.28
C ILE A 142 -9.11 -2.34 10.96
N ILE A 143 -9.30 -1.05 11.27
CA ILE A 143 -10.52 -0.31 10.95
C ILE A 143 -10.74 -0.22 9.44
N ASP A 144 -9.72 0.11 8.66
CA ASP A 144 -9.76 0.17 7.19
C ASP A 144 -10.23 -1.15 6.58
N VAL A 145 -9.66 -2.27 7.04
CA VAL A 145 -10.06 -3.64 6.63
C VAL A 145 -11.52 -3.93 6.99
N ILE A 146 -11.94 -3.57 8.21
CA ILE A 146 -13.32 -3.81 8.68
C ILE A 146 -14.30 -2.97 7.87
N LEU A 147 -14.02 -1.68 7.65
CA LEU A 147 -14.88 -0.77 6.90
C LEU A 147 -14.97 -1.20 5.43
N THR A 148 -13.85 -1.56 4.81
CA THR A 148 -13.83 -2.09 3.43
C THR A 148 -14.66 -3.37 3.33
N SER A 149 -14.54 -4.27 4.32
CA SER A 149 -15.36 -5.49 4.40
C SER A 149 -16.85 -5.18 4.55
N ILE A 150 -17.22 -4.22 5.40
CA ILE A 150 -18.62 -3.79 5.59
C ILE A 150 -19.17 -3.20 4.29
N ILE A 151 -18.44 -2.31 3.64
CA ILE A 151 -18.83 -1.72 2.35
C ILE A 151 -19.09 -2.85 1.36
N TYR A 152 -18.13 -3.76 1.20
CA TYR A 152 -18.27 -4.91 0.32
C TYR A 152 -19.53 -5.73 0.62
N TYR A 153 -19.72 -6.15 1.88
CA TYR A 153 -20.90 -6.94 2.24
C TYR A 153 -22.20 -6.18 1.97
N VAL A 154 -22.30 -4.90 2.34
CA VAL A 154 -23.52 -4.11 2.09
C VAL A 154 -23.86 -4.06 0.60
N PHE A 155 -22.87 -3.79 -0.27
CA PHE A 155 -23.12 -3.73 -1.71
C PHE A 155 -23.37 -5.11 -2.31
N ALA A 156 -22.70 -6.15 -1.84
CA ALA A 156 -22.84 -7.49 -2.36
C ALA A 156 -24.16 -8.16 -1.91
N PHE A 157 -24.56 -7.98 -0.65
CA PHE A 157 -25.89 -8.37 -0.15
C PHE A 157 -27.00 -7.56 -0.83
N GLY A 158 -26.82 -6.24 -0.98
CA GLY A 158 -27.78 -5.39 -1.68
C GLY A 158 -27.97 -5.80 -3.14
N TYR A 159 -26.87 -6.17 -3.82
CA TYR A 159 -26.90 -6.72 -5.17
C TYR A 159 -27.67 -8.05 -5.24
N MET A 160 -27.35 -8.99 -4.35
CA MET A 160 -28.04 -10.29 -4.31
C MET A 160 -29.53 -10.14 -4.00
N ALA A 161 -29.91 -9.21 -3.12
CA ALA A 161 -31.30 -8.97 -2.79
C ALA A 161 -32.10 -8.33 -3.94
N TYR A 162 -31.47 -7.40 -4.68
CA TYR A 162 -32.02 -6.87 -5.92
C TYR A 162 -32.23 -8.00 -6.94
N TYR A 163 -31.27 -8.92 -7.02
CA TYR A 163 -31.29 -10.05 -7.95
C TYR A 163 -32.37 -11.10 -7.63
N VAL A 164 -32.57 -11.44 -6.34
CA VAL A 164 -33.62 -12.37 -5.90
C VAL A 164 -34.99 -11.66 -5.79
N ASN A 165 -35.08 -10.39 -6.21
CA ASN A 165 -36.30 -9.57 -6.28
C ASN A 165 -37.11 -9.56 -4.96
N SER A 166 -36.40 -9.61 -3.84
CA SER A 166 -36.97 -9.88 -2.53
C SER A 166 -36.24 -9.08 -1.44
N LEU A 167 -36.59 -7.80 -1.36
CA LEU A 167 -36.18 -6.96 -0.23
C LEU A 167 -36.61 -7.54 1.12
N ASP A 168 -37.69 -8.32 1.15
CA ASP A 168 -38.17 -9.02 2.35
C ASP A 168 -37.20 -10.10 2.83
N ILE A 169 -36.38 -10.67 1.94
CA ILE A 169 -35.40 -11.71 2.26
C ILE A 169 -34.20 -11.11 3.01
N LEU A 170 -33.76 -9.88 2.69
CA LEU A 170 -32.64 -9.18 3.36
C LEU A 170 -32.82 -9.04 4.88
N PHE A 171 -34.07 -8.90 5.34
CA PHE A 171 -34.39 -8.70 6.74
C PHE A 171 -34.81 -9.99 7.46
N SER A 172 -34.80 -11.12 6.75
CA SER A 172 -35.09 -12.44 7.31
C SER A 172 -33.80 -13.22 7.60
N ILE A 173 -33.75 -13.92 8.74
CA ILE A 173 -32.59 -14.76 9.10
C ILE A 173 -32.32 -15.82 8.01
N ARG A 174 -33.38 -16.38 7.41
CA ARG A 174 -33.28 -17.35 6.30
C ARG A 174 -32.67 -16.74 5.04
N GLY A 175 -32.99 -15.49 4.73
CA GLY A 175 -32.44 -14.81 3.56
C GLY A 175 -30.98 -14.45 3.69
N ILE A 176 -30.53 -14.07 4.89
CA ILE A 176 -29.11 -13.90 5.18
C ILE A 176 -28.38 -15.24 5.01
N GLU A 177 -28.98 -16.36 5.47
CA GLU A 177 -28.40 -17.69 5.34
C GLU A 177 -28.31 -18.15 3.87
N GLU A 178 -29.38 -17.98 3.07
CA GLU A 178 -29.38 -18.28 1.64
C GLU A 178 -28.37 -17.43 0.88
N ILE A 179 -28.37 -16.10 1.08
CA ILE A 179 -27.40 -15.21 0.42
C ILE A 179 -25.98 -15.60 0.81
N SER A 180 -25.72 -15.94 2.09
CA SER A 180 -24.39 -16.36 2.54
C SER A 180 -23.92 -17.66 1.88
N LYS A 181 -24.82 -18.65 1.68
CA LYS A 181 -24.50 -19.89 0.97
C LYS A 181 -24.21 -19.62 -0.50
N THR A 182 -25.06 -18.83 -1.15
CA THR A 182 -24.82 -18.39 -2.54
C THR A 182 -23.51 -17.63 -2.67
N PHE A 183 -23.11 -16.85 -1.66
CA PHE A 183 -21.85 -16.13 -1.64
C PHE A 183 -20.60 -17.00 -1.53
N VAL A 184 -20.69 -18.08 -0.75
CA VAL A 184 -19.61 -19.05 -0.57
C VAL A 184 -19.51 -19.97 -1.78
N GLU A 185 -20.63 -20.27 -2.43
CA GLU A 185 -20.70 -21.14 -3.60
C GLU A 185 -20.35 -20.42 -4.90
N PHE A 186 -20.80 -19.17 -5.09
CA PHE A 186 -20.46 -18.36 -6.26
C PHE A 186 -19.20 -17.56 -5.99
N ASN A 187 -18.08 -18.08 -6.48
CA ASN A 187 -16.76 -17.42 -6.49
C ASN A 187 -16.70 -16.21 -7.46
N LEU A 188 -17.87 -15.72 -7.88
CA LEU A 188 -18.10 -14.65 -8.85
C LEU A 188 -18.09 -13.25 -8.23
N ALA A 189 -18.38 -13.15 -6.92
CA ALA A 189 -18.22 -11.88 -6.20
C ALA A 189 -16.75 -11.59 -5.87
N THR A 190 -15.87 -12.57 -6.07
CA THR A 190 -14.46 -12.53 -5.69
C THR A 190 -13.66 -11.45 -6.44
N PRO A 191 -13.73 -11.30 -7.79
CA PRO A 191 -13.13 -10.15 -8.48
C PRO A 191 -13.66 -8.80 -7.94
N LEU A 192 -14.93 -8.75 -7.54
CA LEU A 192 -15.58 -7.55 -6.99
C LEU A 192 -14.99 -7.20 -5.62
N LEU A 193 -14.80 -8.22 -4.77
CA LEU A 193 -14.10 -8.12 -3.49
C LEU A 193 -12.72 -7.51 -3.72
N TYR A 194 -11.91 -8.12 -4.60
CA TYR A 194 -10.57 -7.60 -4.88
C TYR A 194 -10.58 -6.18 -5.44
N SER A 195 -11.55 -5.82 -6.28
CA SER A 195 -11.65 -4.46 -6.83
C SER A 195 -11.95 -3.40 -5.75
N THR A 196 -12.73 -3.74 -4.73
CA THR A 196 -13.04 -2.84 -3.61
C THR A 196 -11.82 -2.65 -2.71
N PHE A 197 -11.12 -3.75 -2.44
CA PHE A 197 -9.88 -3.77 -1.66
C PHE A 197 -8.69 -3.09 -2.36
N ILE A 198 -8.72 -2.91 -3.69
CA ILE A 198 -7.65 -2.18 -4.41
C ILE A 198 -7.46 -0.76 -3.88
N THR A 199 -8.53 -0.12 -3.39
CA THR A 199 -8.41 1.21 -2.79
C THR A 199 -7.66 1.18 -1.46
N SER A 200 -7.93 0.17 -0.62
CA SER A 200 -7.23 -0.11 0.64
C SER A 200 -5.75 -0.51 0.44
N ILE A 201 -5.38 -1.09 -0.71
CA ILE A 201 -3.97 -1.38 -1.05
C ILE A 201 -3.11 -0.12 -0.95
N ILE A 202 -3.65 1.05 -1.28
CA ILE A 202 -2.88 2.29 -1.20
C ILE A 202 -2.54 2.63 0.26
N TYR A 203 -3.46 2.36 1.20
CA TYR A 203 -3.16 2.48 2.63
C TYR A 203 -2.16 1.42 3.09
N TYR A 204 -2.24 0.18 2.59
CA TYR A 204 -1.23 -0.85 2.91
C TYR A 204 0.16 -0.47 2.42
N LEU A 205 0.27 0.07 1.20
CA LEU A 205 1.53 0.58 0.66
C LEU A 205 2.07 1.73 1.50
N PHE A 206 1.20 2.65 1.92
CA PHE A 206 1.56 3.71 2.84
C PHE A 206 2.06 3.20 4.20
N PHE A 207 1.34 2.26 4.80
CA PHE A 207 1.69 1.70 6.11
C PHE A 207 3.01 0.91 6.04
N THR A 208 3.17 0.08 5.02
CA THR A 208 4.39 -0.74 4.81
C THR A 208 5.62 0.12 4.49
N THR A 209 5.50 1.13 3.62
CA THR A 209 6.61 2.07 3.36
C THR A 209 7.01 2.85 4.62
N SER A 210 6.02 3.27 5.41
CA SER A 210 6.26 3.91 6.71
C SER A 210 7.00 3.00 7.69
N LEU A 211 6.61 1.73 7.78
CA LEU A 211 7.29 0.73 8.60
C LEU A 211 8.72 0.47 8.12
N LEU A 212 8.91 0.27 6.81
CA LEU A 212 10.23 0.00 6.23
C LEU A 212 11.20 1.15 6.50
N ILE A 213 10.77 2.39 6.30
CA ILE A 213 11.60 3.57 6.59
C ILE A 213 11.97 3.64 8.07
N SER A 214 11.02 3.31 8.97
CA SER A 214 11.30 3.23 10.41
C SER A 214 12.35 2.16 10.75
N ILE A 215 12.23 0.97 10.16
CA ILE A 215 13.16 -0.13 10.36
C ILE A 215 14.55 0.25 9.84
N ILE A 216 14.63 0.79 8.62
CA ILE A 216 15.89 1.24 8.00
C ILE A 216 16.58 2.28 8.89
N ASN A 217 15.84 3.27 9.39
CA ASN A 217 16.40 4.31 10.26
C ASN A 217 16.86 3.73 11.61
N THR A 218 16.11 2.79 12.18
CA THR A 218 16.47 2.08 13.42
C THR A 218 17.77 1.28 13.22
N ILE A 219 17.88 0.56 12.10
CA ILE A 219 19.09 -0.19 11.74
C ILE A 219 20.27 0.75 11.55
N GLN A 220 20.10 1.86 10.83
CA GLN A 220 21.15 2.86 10.65
C GLN A 220 21.61 3.47 11.98
N ALA A 221 20.67 3.74 12.89
CA ALA A 221 20.96 4.20 14.25
C ALA A 221 21.77 3.18 15.05
N LEU A 222 21.38 1.90 15.01
CA LEU A 222 22.11 0.82 15.67
C LEU A 222 23.52 0.65 15.09
N ILE A 223 23.66 0.70 13.76
CA ILE A 223 24.96 0.65 13.07
C ILE A 223 25.83 1.85 13.46
N LYS A 224 25.28 3.06 13.49
CA LYS A 224 26.03 4.26 13.88
C LYS A 224 26.46 4.20 15.35
N LYS A 225 25.60 3.70 16.24
CA LYS A 225 25.91 3.48 17.66
C LYS A 225 27.00 2.42 17.83
N SER A 226 26.89 1.29 17.14
CA SER A 226 27.90 0.23 17.20
C SER A 226 29.24 0.70 16.63
N LEU A 227 29.24 1.41 15.50
CA LEU A 227 30.42 2.05 14.92
C LEU A 227 31.04 3.08 15.88
N LEU A 228 30.24 3.91 16.56
CA LEU A 228 30.74 4.85 17.56
C LEU A 228 31.38 4.14 18.74
N ILE A 229 30.74 3.11 19.30
CA ILE A 229 31.32 2.28 20.37
C ILE A 229 32.63 1.67 19.90
N LEU A 230 32.64 1.08 18.70
CA LEU A 230 33.81 0.47 18.07
C LEU A 230 34.94 1.46 17.80
N LEU A 231 34.64 2.70 17.40
CA LEU A 231 35.62 3.76 17.16
C LEU A 231 36.16 4.36 18.48
N ASN A 232 35.38 4.30 19.55
CA ASN A 232 35.75 4.76 20.90
C ASN A 232 36.54 3.71 21.70
N LEU A 233 36.60 2.46 21.22
CA LEU A 233 37.58 1.48 21.70
C LEU A 233 38.98 2.01 21.36
N LYS A 234 39.75 2.39 22.40
CA LYS A 234 41.11 2.96 22.29
C LYS A 234 42.13 2.04 21.58
N SER A 235 41.80 0.76 21.40
CA SER A 235 42.68 -0.24 20.80
C SER A 235 42.86 0.00 19.28
N LYS A 236 44.08 0.35 18.88
CA LYS A 236 44.51 0.44 17.46
C LYS A 236 44.16 -0.83 16.67
N TRP A 237 44.21 -1.99 17.30
CA TRP A 237 43.95 -3.29 16.68
C TRP A 237 42.47 -3.51 16.32
N PHE A 238 41.56 -3.00 17.15
CA PHE A 238 40.13 -3.12 16.89
C PHE A 238 39.71 -2.34 15.63
N LYS A 239 40.29 -1.15 15.43
CA LYS A 239 40.05 -0.33 14.22
C LYS A 239 40.52 -1.02 12.95
N ILE A 240 41.66 -1.72 13.00
CA ILE A 240 42.20 -2.48 11.86
C ILE A 240 41.27 -3.64 11.50
N ILE A 241 40.78 -4.40 12.49
CA ILE A 241 39.89 -5.55 12.27
C ILE A 241 38.57 -5.13 11.63
N ILE A 242 37.98 -4.01 12.08
CA ILE A 242 36.71 -3.50 11.51
C ILE A 242 36.88 -3.05 10.06
N ILE A 243 37.97 -2.35 9.74
CA ILE A 243 38.27 -1.94 8.36
C ILE A 243 38.39 -3.18 7.47
N LEU A 244 39.07 -4.23 7.95
CA LEU A 244 39.21 -5.49 7.23
C LEU A 244 37.85 -6.17 6.99
N PHE A 245 36.98 -6.17 8.00
CA PHE A 245 35.62 -6.74 7.89
C PHE A 245 34.72 -5.96 6.93
N MET A 246 34.79 -4.62 6.93
CA MET A 246 34.05 -3.81 5.96
C MET A 246 34.53 -4.02 4.54
N ILE A 247 35.85 -4.14 4.33
CA ILE A 247 36.43 -4.46 3.01
C ILE A 247 35.94 -5.84 2.53
N LEU A 248 35.97 -6.85 3.40
CA LEU A 248 35.48 -8.19 3.09
C LEU A 248 33.97 -8.21 2.77
N ALA A 249 33.15 -7.47 3.51
CA ALA A 249 31.72 -7.36 3.26
C ALA A 249 31.43 -6.70 1.90
N ILE A 250 32.15 -5.62 1.55
CA ILE A 250 32.03 -4.95 0.25
C ILE A 250 32.42 -5.91 -0.89
N ILE A 251 33.56 -6.62 -0.75
CA ILE A 251 34.00 -7.61 -1.75
C ILE A 251 32.95 -8.72 -1.92
N SER A 252 32.37 -9.22 -0.82
CA SER A 252 31.32 -10.24 -0.87
C SER A 252 30.05 -9.76 -1.58
N THR A 253 29.58 -8.54 -1.31
CA THR A 253 28.42 -7.96 -2.02
C THR A 253 28.68 -7.71 -3.50
N ILE A 254 29.91 -7.29 -3.87
CA ILE A 254 30.28 -7.14 -5.28
C ILE A 254 30.31 -8.52 -5.94
N TYR A 255 30.92 -9.52 -5.30
CA TYR A 255 31.02 -10.87 -5.86
C TYR A 255 29.63 -11.49 -6.09
N GLY A 256 28.71 -11.37 -5.13
CA GLY A 256 27.33 -11.87 -5.26
C GLY A 256 26.42 -11.06 -6.21
N LEU A 257 26.88 -9.93 -6.75
CA LEU A 257 26.18 -9.21 -7.82
C LEU A 257 26.65 -9.66 -9.22
N PHE A 258 27.80 -10.32 -9.32
CA PHE A 258 28.41 -10.74 -10.58
C PHE A 258 28.40 -12.27 -10.79
N PHE A 259 27.98 -13.05 -9.79
CA PHE A 259 27.82 -14.50 -9.82
C PHE A 259 26.47 -14.88 -9.19
#